data_AF-A0A0T5ZCP8-F1
#
_entry.id   AF-A0A0T5ZCP8-F1
#
_cell.length_a   1.000
_cell.length_b   1.000
_cell.length_c   1.000
_cell.angle_alpha   90.00
_cell.angle_beta   90.00
_cell.angle_gamma   90.00
#
_symmetry.space_group_name_H-M   'P 1'
#
loop_
_entity.id
_entity.type
_entity.pdbx_description
1 polymer ?
#
loop_
_entity_poly.entity_id
_entity_poly.type
_entity_poly.pdbx_seq_one_letter_code
_entity_poly.pdbx_strand_id
1 'polypeptide(L)' 'MTLCSKCGKDVKKMHNCQHTNENDYCVECYTELHYYLTEQVVID' A
#
# COMPACT_ATOMS: atom_id res chain seq x y z
N MET A 1 4.90 14.86 -9.21
CA MET A 1 4.94 13.45 -9.62
C MET A 1 5.17 12.65 -8.36
N THR A 2 4.35 11.62 -8.14
CA THR A 2 4.42 10.81 -6.94
C THR A 2 4.57 9.38 -7.42
N LEU A 3 5.76 8.79 -7.19
CA LEU A 3 6.12 7.47 -7.69
C LEU A 3 5.82 6.40 -6.64
N CYS A 4 5.10 5.35 -7.03
CA CYS A 4 4.73 4.27 -6.11
C CYS A 4 5.98 3.54 -5.63
N SER A 5 6.15 3.41 -4.32
CA SER A 5 7.34 2.78 -3.71
C SER A 5 7.50 1.31 -4.10
N LYS A 6 6.41 0.63 -4.50
CA LYS A 6 6.43 -0.78 -4.96
C LYS A 6 6.64 -0.93 -6.46
N CYS A 7 5.86 -0.22 -7.28
CA CYS A 7 5.80 -0.48 -8.72
C CYS A 7 6.36 0.65 -9.60
N GLY A 8 6.79 1.76 -9.02
CA GLY A 8 7.38 2.89 -9.74
C GLY A 8 6.43 3.64 -10.67
N LYS A 9 5.13 3.32 -10.69
CA LYS A 9 4.13 4.07 -11.49
C LYS A 9 3.97 5.49 -10.92
N ASP A 10 3.95 6.48 -11.81
CA ASP A 10 3.50 7.84 -11.47
C ASP A 10 1.98 7.87 -11.43
N VAL A 11 1.43 8.27 -10.28
CA VAL A 11 -0.01 8.32 -10.06
C VAL A 11 -0.40 9.66 -9.43
N LYS A 12 -1.63 10.09 -9.73
CA LYS A 12 -2.17 11.37 -9.22
C LYS A 12 -2.37 11.39 -7.70
N LYS A 13 -2.51 10.22 -7.08
CA LYS A 13 -2.80 10.08 -5.65
C LYS A 13 -2.08 8.86 -5.07
N MET A 14 -1.51 9.05 -3.90
CA MET A 14 -0.87 8.01 -3.09
C MET A 14 -1.66 7.71 -1.83
N HIS A 15 -1.37 6.55 -1.26
CA HIS A 15 -1.94 6.03 -0.04
C HIS A 15 -0.82 5.50 0.86
N ASN A 16 -0.89 5.85 2.15
CA ASN A 16 -0.02 5.37 3.21
C ASN A 16 -0.85 5.15 4.49
N CYS A 17 -0.33 4.35 5.43
CA CYS A 17 -0.91 4.15 6.75
C CYS A 17 0.19 3.74 7.74
N GLN A 18 -0.14 3.51 9.01
CA GLN A 18 0.84 3.08 10.02
C GLN A 18 1.59 1.77 9.65
N HIS A 19 0.99 0.92 8.81
CA HIS A 19 1.59 -0.35 8.38
C HIS A 19 2.45 -0.21 7.10
N THR A 20 2.51 0.98 6.49
CA THR A 20 3.33 1.22 5.29
C THR A 20 4.74 1.69 5.60
N ASN A 21 5.13 1.84 6.87
CA ASN A 21 6.45 2.34 7.27
C ASN A 21 6.85 3.61 6.51
N GLU A 22 5.93 4.58 6.45
CA GLU A 22 6.11 5.86 5.73
C GLU A 22 6.24 5.76 4.20
N ASN A 23 6.11 4.56 3.62
CA ASN A 23 6.10 4.41 2.17
C ASN A 23 4.74 4.78 1.56
N ASP A 24 4.82 5.44 0.41
CA ASP A 24 3.66 5.81 -0.40
C ASP A 24 3.41 4.79 -1.51
N TYR A 25 2.16 4.35 -1.64
CA TYR A 25 1.74 3.35 -2.62
C TYR A 25 0.57 3.85 -3.47
N CYS A 26 0.52 3.39 -4.73
CA CYS A 26 -0.68 3.54 -5.53
C CYS A 26 -1.82 2.67 -4.96
N VAL A 27 -3.07 2.96 -5.35
CA VAL A 27 -4.25 2.26 -4.83
C VAL A 27 -4.18 0.74 -4.99
N GLU A 28 -3.63 0.25 -6.10
CA GLU A 28 -3.47 -1.20 -6.37
C GLU A 28 -2.53 -1.84 -5.34
N CYS A 29 -1.32 -1.30 -5.19
CA CYS A 29 -0.31 -1.83 -4.28
C CYS A 29 -0.69 -1.64 -2.80
N TYR A 30 -1.36 -0.54 -2.47
CA TYR A 30 -1.88 -0.28 -1.13
C TYR A 30 -2.96 -1.29 -0.76
N THR A 31 -3.89 -1.56 -1.68
CA THR A 31 -4.99 -2.53 -1.49
C THR A 31 -4.44 -3.94 -1.31
N GLU A 32 -3.51 -4.36 -2.17
CA GLU A 32 -2.84 -5.67 -2.07
C GLU A 32 -2.12 -5.84 -0.72
N LEU A 33 -1.34 -4.83 -0.29
CA LEU A 33 -0.69 -4.83 1.02
C LEU A 33 -1.72 -5.02 2.15
N HIS A 34 -2.83 -4.30 2.09
CA HIS A 34 -3.86 -4.36 3.12
C HIS A 34 -4.63 -5.67 3.10
N TYR A 35 -4.91 -6.27 1.94
CA TYR A 35 -5.48 -7.61 1.86
C TYR A 35 -4.61 -8.62 2.62
N TYR A 36 -3.29 -8.64 2.37
CA TYR A 36 -2.38 -9.54 3.08
C TYR A 36 -2.30 -9.26 4.58
N LEU A 37 -2.35 -7.99 5.00
CA LEU A 37 -2.37 -7.61 6.42
C LEU A 37 -3.66 -8.07 7.09
N THR A 38 -4.82 -7.90 6.45
CA THR A 38 -6.11 -8.29 7.03
C THR A 38 -6.34 -9.80 7.02
N GLU A 39 -5.82 -10.52 6.03
CA GLU A 39 -5.91 -11.98 5.98
C GLU A 39 -5.00 -12.66 7.02
N GLN A 40 -3.82 -12.09 7.32
CA GLN A 40 -2.95 -12.62 8.39
C GLN A 40 -3.52 -12.42 9.80
N VAL A 41 -4.49 -11.51 9.98
CA VAL A 41 -5.16 -11.27 11.26
C VAL A 41 -6.38 -12.18 11.47
N VAL A 42 -6.69 -13.10 10.54
CA VAL A 42 -7.73 -14.12 10.71
C VAL A 42 -7.11 -15.44 11.18
N ILE A 43 -6.55 -15.46 12.38
CA ILE A 43 -6.35 -16.70 13.17
C ILE A 43 -6.70 -16.36 14.63
N ASP A 44 -7.97 -16.49 14.98
CA ASP A 44 -8.46 -16.73 16.34
C ASP A 44 -9.53 -17.83 16.26
#